data_AF-Q6LIU4-F1
#
_entry.id   AF-Q6LIU4-F1
#
_cell.length_a   1.000
_cell.length_b   1.000
_cell.length_c   1.000
_cell.angle_alpha   90.00
_cell.angle_beta   90.00
_cell.angle_gamma   90.00
#
_symmetry.space_group_name_H-M   'P 1'
#
loop_
_entity.id
_entity.type
_entity.pdbx_description
1 polymer ?
#
loop_
_entity_poly.entity_id
_entity_poly.type
_entity_poly.pdbx_seq_one_letter_code
_entity_poly.pdbx_strand_id
1 'polypeptide(L)'
;MKQAIEFTKNEQTYLHVGPRRKSHSSYFIVITKGSALIRLGKQECLVTQGTGFWIPFDCLHALTVLPGSHYFKVEFSVRLTTPLCREAGFFKVTELMSALLVELTKLSEKAQDWDSSFGRLLRVIADQVSELKVSNKHASPHLTKHYNDALALLLTGEKVVDTAALNKITKLIDITIHEFQTCILLREAVKLSRSGRKASQIAETLNTNEATLNALAISVLGEQF
;
A
#
# COMPACT_ATOMS: atom_id res chain seq x y z
N MET A 1 3.75 4.27 -28.22
CA MET A 1 4.75 5.06 -27.46
C MET A 1 4.43 4.87 -25.99
N LYS A 2 5.33 4.36 -25.13
CA LYS A 2 5.05 4.27 -23.69
C LYS A 2 5.02 5.69 -23.11
N GLN A 3 3.92 6.05 -22.46
CA GLN A 3 3.75 7.37 -21.86
C GLN A 3 4.77 7.59 -20.75
N ALA A 4 5.15 8.84 -20.50
CA ALA A 4 6.13 9.18 -19.46
C ALA A 4 5.56 9.04 -18.04
N ILE A 5 4.24 9.10 -17.91
CA ILE A 5 3.50 8.99 -16.66
C ILE A 5 2.32 8.05 -16.93
N GLU A 6 2.04 7.13 -16.03
CA GLU A 6 0.94 6.16 -16.15
C GLU A 6 0.06 6.25 -14.90
N PHE A 7 -1.26 6.34 -15.10
CA PHE A 7 -2.25 6.32 -14.03
C PHE A 7 -3.05 5.02 -14.09
N THR A 8 -3.25 4.40 -12.93
CA THR A 8 -4.11 3.22 -12.78
C THR A 8 -5.02 3.38 -11.58
N LYS A 9 -6.29 3.00 -11.75
CA LYS A 9 -7.23 2.76 -10.66
C LYS A 9 -7.18 1.27 -10.35
N ASN A 10 -6.98 0.92 -9.09
CA ASN A 10 -6.82 -0.44 -8.65
C ASN A 10 -7.89 -0.78 -7.60
N GLU A 11 -8.51 -1.94 -7.76
CA GLU A 11 -9.47 -2.50 -6.81
C GLU A 11 -8.97 -3.86 -6.38
N GLN A 12 -8.81 -4.04 -5.08
CA GLN A 12 -8.16 -5.21 -4.52
C GLN A 12 -9.15 -5.98 -3.65
N THR A 13 -9.75 -7.04 -4.22
CA THR A 13 -10.74 -7.87 -3.52
C THR A 13 -10.10 -8.67 -2.38
N TYR A 14 -8.98 -9.34 -2.67
CA TYR A 14 -8.26 -10.21 -1.75
C TYR A 14 -6.94 -9.59 -1.30
N LEU A 15 -6.34 -10.09 -0.22
CA LEU A 15 -5.04 -9.65 0.27
C LEU A 15 -3.97 -9.80 -0.82
N HIS A 16 -3.41 -8.69 -1.27
CA HIS A 16 -2.27 -8.70 -2.18
C HIS A 16 -0.98 -8.58 -1.39
N VAL A 17 -0.09 -9.57 -1.51
CA VAL A 17 1.25 -9.52 -0.91
C VAL A 17 2.26 -9.30 -2.02
N GLY A 18 2.77 -8.09 -2.18
CA GLY A 18 3.79 -7.77 -3.18
C GLY A 18 5.19 -8.30 -2.79
N PRO A 19 6.08 -8.56 -3.77
CA PRO A 19 7.45 -8.93 -3.48
C PRO A 19 8.23 -7.74 -2.92
N ARG A 20 9.29 -8.04 -2.16
CA ARG A 20 10.26 -7.03 -1.75
C ARG A 20 11.26 -6.80 -2.87
N ARG A 21 11.20 -5.64 -3.54
CA ARG A 21 12.05 -5.31 -4.69
C ARG A 21 12.36 -3.82 -4.77
N LYS A 22 13.40 -3.49 -5.54
CA LYS A 22 13.72 -2.11 -5.91
C LYS A 22 12.70 -1.61 -6.93
N SER A 23 12.25 -0.38 -6.79
CA SER A 23 11.31 0.23 -7.74
C SER A 23 12.01 0.54 -9.06
N HIS A 24 11.39 0.16 -10.19
CA HIS A 24 11.90 0.47 -11.54
C HIS A 24 11.48 1.85 -12.04
N SER A 25 10.53 2.49 -11.36
CA SER A 25 9.99 3.83 -11.60
C SER A 25 9.78 4.51 -10.26
N SER A 26 9.65 5.84 -10.26
CA SER A 26 9.06 6.50 -9.09
C SER A 26 7.55 6.39 -9.19
N TYR A 27 6.85 6.22 -8.08
CA TYR A 27 5.39 6.19 -8.09
C TYR A 27 4.81 6.65 -6.75
N PHE A 28 3.54 7.01 -6.76
CA PHE A 28 2.77 7.07 -5.53
C PHE A 28 1.51 6.22 -5.60
N ILE A 29 0.99 5.90 -4.41
CA ILE A 29 -0.38 5.43 -4.25
C ILE A 29 -1.17 6.41 -3.39
N VAL A 30 -2.48 6.51 -3.65
CA VAL A 30 -3.45 7.19 -2.79
C VAL A 30 -4.59 6.23 -2.51
N ILE A 31 -4.81 5.92 -1.23
CA ILE A 31 -5.89 5.04 -0.81
C ILE A 31 -7.22 5.81 -0.83
N THR A 32 -8.20 5.31 -1.58
CA THR A 32 -9.55 5.89 -1.63
C THR A 32 -10.55 5.11 -0.78
N LYS A 33 -10.28 3.83 -0.50
CA LYS A 33 -11.04 2.98 0.43
C LYS A 33 -10.11 1.90 1.01
N GLY A 34 -10.28 1.56 2.29
CA GLY A 34 -9.51 0.51 2.96
C GLY A 34 -8.10 0.97 3.33
N SER A 35 -7.11 0.07 3.22
CA SER A 35 -5.73 0.36 3.61
C SER A 35 -4.68 -0.54 2.95
N ALA A 36 -3.44 -0.08 2.97
CA ALA A 36 -2.28 -0.79 2.49
C ALA A 36 -1.10 -0.65 3.46
N LEU A 37 -0.18 -1.61 3.40
CA LEU A 37 1.06 -1.62 4.15
C LEU A 37 2.24 -1.45 3.19
N ILE A 38 3.13 -0.52 3.50
CA ILE A 38 4.37 -0.32 2.78
C ILE A 38 5.53 -0.61 3.70
N ARG A 39 6.35 -1.59 3.34
CA ARG A 39 7.56 -1.92 4.06
C ARG A 39 8.76 -1.21 3.45
N LEU A 40 9.43 -0.36 4.23
CA LEU A 40 10.70 0.30 3.90
C LEU A 40 11.78 -0.17 4.87
N GLY A 41 12.77 -0.93 4.39
CA GLY A 41 13.78 -1.45 5.32
C GLY A 41 13.14 -2.39 6.37
N LYS A 42 13.30 -2.02 7.65
CA LYS A 42 12.69 -2.68 8.81
C LYS A 42 11.35 -2.05 9.22
N GLN A 43 11.04 -0.86 8.72
CA GLN A 43 9.81 -0.14 9.06
C GLN A 43 8.66 -0.58 8.18
N GLU A 44 7.47 -0.57 8.75
CA GLU A 44 6.23 -0.84 8.03
C GLU A 44 5.23 0.30 8.29
N CYS A 45 4.69 0.82 7.20
CA CYS A 45 3.87 2.02 7.16
C CYS A 45 2.45 1.64 6.76
N LEU A 46 1.46 1.96 7.58
CA LEU A 46 0.05 1.82 7.30
C LEU A 46 -0.47 3.07 6.58
N VAL A 47 -0.82 2.89 5.30
CA VAL A 47 -1.45 3.89 4.45
C VAL A 47 -2.96 3.64 4.46
N THR A 48 -3.72 4.63 4.89
CA THR A 48 -5.20 4.54 4.98
C THR A 48 -5.84 5.61 4.10
N GLN A 49 -7.16 5.53 3.97
CA GLN A 49 -7.96 6.43 3.14
C GLN A 49 -7.57 7.91 3.29
N GLY A 50 -7.46 8.60 2.15
CA GLY A 50 -7.11 10.03 2.08
C GLY A 50 -5.60 10.31 2.23
N THR A 51 -4.78 9.28 2.40
CA THR A 51 -3.32 9.41 2.54
C THR A 51 -2.62 8.96 1.28
N GLY A 52 -1.61 9.73 0.88
CA GLY A 52 -0.69 9.36 -0.19
C GLY A 52 0.60 8.79 0.36
N PHE A 53 1.20 7.84 -0.36
CA PHE A 53 2.56 7.38 -0.09
C PHE A 53 3.40 7.38 -1.36
N TRP A 54 4.57 8.00 -1.29
CA TRP A 54 5.51 8.12 -2.40
C TRP A 54 6.66 7.12 -2.28
N ILE A 55 7.00 6.50 -3.40
CA ILE A 55 8.10 5.56 -3.58
C ILE A 55 9.02 6.09 -4.68
N PRO A 56 10.26 6.47 -4.36
CA PRO A 56 11.21 6.94 -5.36
C PRO A 56 11.77 5.77 -6.19
N PHE A 57 12.33 6.11 -7.35
CA PHE A 57 13.13 5.19 -8.15
C PHE A 57 14.23 4.51 -7.32
N ASP A 58 14.49 3.24 -7.61
CA ASP A 58 15.46 2.38 -6.92
C ASP A 58 15.21 2.19 -5.41
N CYS A 59 14.04 2.58 -4.91
CA CYS A 59 13.65 2.35 -3.51
C CYS A 59 13.31 0.88 -3.29
N LEU A 60 14.02 0.23 -2.36
CA LEU A 60 13.69 -1.13 -1.90
C LEU A 60 12.47 -1.10 -0.99
N HIS A 61 11.36 -1.65 -1.47
CA HIS A 61 10.10 -1.66 -0.73
C HIS A 61 9.32 -2.96 -0.97
N ALA A 62 8.27 -3.18 -0.18
CA ALA A 62 7.22 -4.15 -0.46
C ALA A 62 5.85 -3.50 -0.20
N LEU A 63 4.89 -3.72 -1.09
CA LEU A 63 3.52 -3.25 -0.95
C LEU A 63 2.63 -4.44 -0.61
N THR A 64 1.85 -4.34 0.47
CA THR A 64 0.75 -5.25 0.77
C THR A 64 -0.54 -4.46 0.76
N VAL A 65 -1.56 -4.88 0.02
CA VAL A 65 -2.85 -4.20 -0.03
C VAL A 65 -3.90 -5.08 0.64
N LEU A 66 -4.61 -4.55 1.63
CA LEU A 66 -5.60 -5.32 2.38
C LEU A 66 -6.85 -5.60 1.53
N PRO A 67 -7.60 -6.68 1.83
CA PRO A 67 -8.85 -7.01 1.14
C PRO A 67 -9.85 -5.83 1.12
N GLY A 68 -10.59 -5.71 0.01
CA GLY A 68 -11.61 -4.66 -0.19
C GLY A 68 -11.06 -3.24 -0.38
N SER A 69 -9.75 -3.07 -0.56
CA SER A 69 -9.12 -1.75 -0.68
C SER A 69 -9.12 -1.23 -2.12
N HIS A 70 -9.35 0.06 -2.28
CA HIS A 70 -9.27 0.76 -3.56
C HIS A 70 -8.21 1.85 -3.49
N TYR A 71 -7.43 1.99 -4.56
CA TYR A 71 -6.37 2.99 -4.60
C TYR A 71 -6.07 3.46 -6.02
N PHE A 72 -5.62 4.70 -6.10
CA PHE A 72 -4.97 5.23 -7.30
C PHE A 72 -3.49 4.98 -7.22
N LYS A 73 -2.87 4.69 -8.37
CA LYS A 73 -1.42 4.62 -8.52
C LYS A 73 -1.00 5.43 -9.72
N VAL A 74 -0.01 6.29 -9.53
CA VAL A 74 0.62 7.06 -10.61
C VAL A 74 2.10 6.72 -10.66
N GLU A 75 2.55 6.20 -11.79
CA GLU A 75 3.95 5.83 -12.05
C GLU A 75 4.61 6.84 -12.98
N PHE A 76 5.85 7.20 -12.67
CA PHE A 76 6.66 8.19 -13.34
C PHE A 76 7.88 7.50 -13.95
N SER A 77 8.02 7.60 -15.27
CA SER A 77 9.17 7.05 -16.00
C SER A 77 10.47 7.68 -15.50
N VAL A 78 11.52 6.87 -15.37
CA VAL A 78 12.88 7.34 -15.04
C VAL A 78 13.47 8.31 -16.07
N ARG A 79 12.84 8.41 -17.25
CA ARG A 79 13.21 9.33 -18.33
C ARG A 79 12.61 10.73 -18.17
N LEU A 80 11.76 10.94 -17.17
CA LEU A 80 11.28 12.27 -16.82
C LEU A 80 12.48 13.13 -16.41
N THR A 81 12.58 14.30 -17.04
CA THR A 81 13.64 15.29 -16.77
C THR A 81 13.32 16.15 -15.56
N THR A 82 12.04 16.27 -15.18
CA THR A 82 11.61 16.98 -13.98
C THR A 82 12.17 16.29 -12.73
N PRO A 83 12.83 17.02 -11.82
CA PRO A 83 13.26 16.49 -10.54
C PRO A 83 12.08 15.92 -9.75
N LEU A 84 12.26 14.72 -9.20
CA LEU A 84 11.27 14.05 -8.36
C LEU A 84 11.83 13.86 -6.94
N CYS A 85 10.93 13.75 -5.96
CA CYS A 85 11.28 13.49 -4.58
C CYS A 85 12.09 12.18 -4.45
N ARG A 86 13.25 12.24 -3.78
CA ARG A 86 14.17 11.12 -3.62
C ARG A 86 13.96 10.32 -2.34
N GLU A 87 13.13 10.81 -1.44
CA GLU A 87 12.80 10.16 -0.18
C GLU A 87 11.48 9.41 -0.31
N ALA A 88 11.33 8.28 0.37
CA ALA A 88 10.06 7.56 0.46
C ALA A 88 9.29 8.01 1.70
N GLY A 89 7.97 8.14 1.59
CA GLY A 89 7.14 8.48 2.75
C GLY A 89 5.73 8.93 2.42
N PHE A 90 5.00 9.24 3.47
CA PHE A 90 3.66 9.80 3.40
C PHE A 90 3.71 11.23 2.87
N PHE A 91 2.71 11.59 2.07
CA PHE A 91 2.44 12.97 1.69
C PHE A 91 0.96 13.30 1.87
N LYS A 92 0.69 14.60 2.05
CA LYS A 92 -0.68 15.11 2.09
C LYS A 92 -1.22 15.18 0.66
N VAL A 93 -2.32 14.48 0.39
CA VAL A 93 -3.05 14.63 -0.87
C VAL A 93 -3.73 16.00 -0.86
N THR A 94 -3.34 16.89 -1.76
CA THR A 94 -3.96 18.21 -1.89
C THR A 94 -5.35 18.09 -2.54
N GLU A 95 -6.20 19.09 -2.33
CA GLU A 95 -7.51 19.17 -3.01
C GLU A 95 -7.35 19.06 -4.54
N LEU A 96 -6.35 19.76 -5.10
CA LEU A 96 -6.02 19.69 -6.53
C LEU A 96 -5.60 18.27 -6.94
N MET A 97 -4.67 17.63 -6.23
CA MET A 97 -4.25 16.26 -6.53
C MET A 97 -5.43 15.29 -6.48
N SER A 98 -6.28 15.39 -5.47
CA SER A 98 -7.48 14.56 -5.34
C SER A 98 -8.43 14.76 -6.52
N ALA A 99 -8.70 16.00 -6.90
CA ALA A 99 -9.56 16.32 -8.05
C ALA A 99 -8.98 15.76 -9.36
N LEU A 100 -7.69 15.93 -9.61
CA LEU A 100 -7.02 15.40 -10.80
C LEU A 100 -7.14 13.86 -10.89
N LEU A 101 -6.90 13.16 -9.78
CA LEU A 101 -7.01 11.70 -9.73
C LEU A 101 -8.44 11.22 -9.98
N VAL A 102 -9.45 11.91 -9.44
CA VAL A 102 -10.86 11.61 -9.68
C VAL A 102 -11.25 11.89 -11.14
N GLU A 103 -10.82 13.01 -11.72
CA GLU A 103 -11.10 13.33 -13.13
C GLU A 103 -10.49 12.28 -14.07
N LEU A 104 -9.27 11.81 -13.79
CA LEU A 104 -8.64 10.74 -14.56
C LEU A 104 -9.47 9.45 -14.61
N THR A 105 -10.28 9.15 -13.58
CA THR A 105 -11.17 7.97 -13.59
C THR A 105 -12.36 8.10 -14.52
N LYS A 106 -12.75 9.32 -14.89
CA LYS A 106 -13.89 9.60 -15.78
C LYS A 106 -13.50 9.54 -17.25
N LEU A 107 -12.21 9.65 -17.54
CA LEU A 107 -11.68 9.62 -18.90
C LEU A 107 -11.59 8.17 -19.39
N SER A 108 -12.07 7.93 -20.61
CA SER A 108 -12.03 6.60 -21.22
C SER A 108 -10.60 6.11 -21.43
N GLU A 109 -10.37 4.80 -21.24
CA GLU A 109 -9.09 4.13 -21.57
C GLU A 109 -8.66 4.37 -23.03
N LYS A 110 -9.61 4.54 -23.95
CA LYS A 110 -9.33 4.85 -25.37
C LYS A 110 -8.80 6.27 -25.60
N ALA A 111 -8.95 7.16 -24.63
CA ALA A 111 -8.50 8.56 -24.67
C ALA A 111 -7.18 8.78 -23.92
N GLN A 112 -6.49 7.71 -23.51
CA GLN A 112 -5.15 7.74 -22.95
C GLN A 112 -4.13 8.06 -24.04
N ASP A 113 -4.15 9.32 -24.48
CA ASP A 113 -3.15 9.91 -25.35
C ASP A 113 -2.46 11.05 -24.60
N TRP A 114 -1.16 11.23 -24.88
CA TRP A 114 -0.34 12.20 -24.17
C TRP A 114 -0.73 13.65 -24.47
N ASP A 115 -1.28 13.92 -25.66
CA ASP A 115 -1.68 15.27 -26.06
C ASP A 115 -3.16 15.58 -25.81
N SER A 116 -3.92 14.59 -25.33
CA SER A 116 -5.31 14.73 -24.91
C SER A 116 -5.46 15.38 -23.53
N SER A 117 -6.70 15.56 -23.08
CA SER A 117 -6.99 15.97 -21.70
C SER A 117 -6.36 15.04 -20.66
N PHE A 118 -6.29 13.73 -20.94
CA PHE A 118 -5.68 12.74 -20.05
C PHE A 118 -4.20 13.06 -19.79
N GLY A 119 -3.40 13.21 -20.86
CA GLY A 119 -1.99 13.56 -20.72
C GLY A 119 -1.77 14.94 -20.10
N ARG A 120 -2.65 15.93 -20.35
CA ARG A 120 -2.58 17.24 -19.68
C ARG A 120 -2.77 17.13 -18.17
N LEU A 121 -3.73 16.33 -17.70
CA LEU A 121 -3.92 16.10 -16.25
C LEU A 121 -2.70 15.42 -15.62
N LEU A 122 -2.09 14.45 -16.32
CA LEU A 122 -0.85 13.81 -15.87
C LEU A 122 0.33 14.78 -15.77
N ARG A 123 0.44 15.75 -16.69
CA ARG A 123 1.46 16.82 -16.61
C ARG A 123 1.25 17.71 -15.39
N VAL A 124 0.01 18.08 -15.07
CA VAL A 124 -0.29 18.83 -13.83
C VAL A 124 0.07 18.00 -12.59
N ILE A 125 -0.18 16.69 -12.60
CA ILE A 125 0.26 15.80 -11.52
C ILE A 125 1.80 15.79 -11.42
N ALA A 126 2.53 15.76 -12.53
CA ALA A 126 4.00 15.87 -12.53
C ALA A 126 4.48 17.17 -11.87
N ASP A 127 3.83 18.30 -12.18
CA ASP A 127 4.15 19.58 -11.55
C ASP A 127 3.90 19.52 -10.03
N GLN A 128 2.75 18.97 -9.60
CA GLN A 128 2.44 18.80 -8.17
C GLN A 128 3.45 17.92 -7.43
N VAL A 129 3.97 16.85 -8.06
CA VAL A 129 4.94 15.97 -7.39
C VAL A 129 6.37 16.50 -7.41
N SER A 130 6.70 17.46 -8.27
CA SER A 130 8.03 18.07 -8.33
C SER A 130 8.37 18.83 -7.03
N GLU A 131 7.35 19.31 -6.32
CA GLU A 131 7.47 20.00 -5.04
C GLU A 131 7.08 19.12 -3.83
N LEU A 132 6.94 17.80 -4.06
CA LEU A 132 6.42 16.88 -3.05
C LEU A 132 7.34 16.77 -1.84
N LYS A 133 6.77 17.03 -0.66
CA LYS A 133 7.42 16.78 0.63
C LYS A 133 6.82 15.55 1.27
N VAL A 134 7.69 14.63 1.68
CA VAL A 134 7.29 13.36 2.28
C VAL A 134 7.78 13.25 3.73
N SER A 135 7.16 12.35 4.49
CA SER A 135 7.61 12.00 5.85
C SER A 135 7.43 10.50 6.09
N ASN A 136 8.43 9.86 6.72
CA ASN A 136 8.41 8.44 7.08
C ASN A 136 8.68 8.23 8.58
N LYS A 137 8.52 9.27 9.40
CA LYS A 137 8.84 9.24 10.84
C LYS A 137 7.90 8.37 11.68
N HIS A 138 6.72 8.07 11.15
CA HIS A 138 5.65 7.37 11.87
C HIS A 138 5.15 6.20 11.02
N ALA A 139 4.62 5.17 11.68
CA ALA A 139 3.98 4.04 10.99
C ALA A 139 2.66 4.47 10.36
N SER A 140 1.97 5.47 10.91
CA SER A 140 0.84 6.12 10.26
C SER A 140 0.74 7.59 10.67
N PRO A 141 0.50 8.54 9.74
CA PRO A 141 0.38 9.96 10.06
C PRO A 141 -0.89 10.29 10.88
N HIS A 142 -1.86 9.38 10.94
CA HIS A 142 -3.14 9.57 11.63
C HIS A 142 -3.15 9.04 13.06
N LEU A 143 -2.03 8.46 13.53
CA LEU A 143 -1.87 7.94 14.88
C LEU A 143 -0.93 8.81 15.70
N THR A 144 -1.31 9.06 16.95
CA THR A 144 -0.40 9.63 17.96
C THR A 144 0.74 8.65 18.27
N LYS A 145 1.84 9.14 18.84
CA LYS A 145 3.03 8.31 19.14
C LYS A 145 2.70 7.01 19.88
N HIS A 146 1.91 7.07 20.96
CA HIS A 146 1.51 5.89 21.76
C HIS A 146 0.85 4.78 20.92
N TYR A 147 -0.03 5.13 20.00
CA TYR A 147 -0.73 4.14 19.16
C TYR A 147 0.13 3.62 17.99
N ASN A 148 1.22 4.31 17.63
CA ASN A 148 2.15 3.79 16.63
C ASN A 148 2.90 2.55 17.16
N ASP A 149 3.22 2.50 18.46
CA ASP A 149 3.91 1.35 19.06
C ASP A 149 3.01 0.12 19.07
N ALA A 150 1.73 0.29 19.44
CA ALA A 150 0.73 -0.76 19.34
C ALA A 150 0.52 -1.25 17.89
N LEU A 151 0.48 -0.34 16.91
CA LEU A 151 0.41 -0.71 15.50
C LEU A 151 1.65 -1.51 15.07
N ALA A 152 2.85 -1.11 15.49
CA ALA A 152 4.08 -1.82 15.16
C ALA A 152 4.07 -3.26 15.68
N LEU A 153 3.56 -3.49 16.91
CA LEU A 153 3.37 -4.84 17.47
C LEU A 153 2.34 -5.66 16.68
N LEU A 154 1.20 -5.07 16.30
CA LEU A 154 0.23 -5.80 15.46
C LEU A 154 0.82 -6.20 14.10
N LEU A 155 1.64 -5.34 13.51
CA LEU A 155 2.30 -5.60 12.22
C LEU A 155 3.35 -6.72 12.29
N THR A 156 3.91 -7.00 13.47
CA THR A 156 4.80 -8.15 13.71
C THR A 156 4.03 -9.42 14.11
N GLY A 157 2.69 -9.35 14.24
CA GLY A 157 1.85 -10.47 14.67
C GLY A 157 1.80 -10.64 16.19
N GLU A 158 2.30 -9.68 16.96
CA GLU A 158 2.28 -9.72 18.41
C GLU A 158 0.90 -9.33 18.97
N LYS A 159 0.60 -9.85 20.17
CA LYS A 159 -0.65 -9.53 20.87
C LYS A 159 -0.57 -8.13 21.47
N VAL A 160 -1.59 -7.32 21.20
CA VAL A 160 -1.78 -6.02 21.82
C VAL A 160 -2.98 -6.10 22.76
N VAL A 161 -2.77 -5.73 24.03
CA VAL A 161 -3.79 -5.73 25.09
C VAL A 161 -4.42 -4.35 25.34
N ASP A 162 -3.83 -3.29 24.81
CA ASP A 162 -4.35 -1.92 24.93
C ASP A 162 -5.61 -1.76 24.07
N THR A 163 -6.78 -1.84 24.71
CA THR A 163 -8.09 -1.76 24.05
C THR A 163 -8.34 -0.39 23.42
N ALA A 164 -7.79 0.69 23.99
CA ALA A 164 -7.93 2.03 23.42
C ALA A 164 -7.13 2.16 22.12
N ALA A 165 -5.90 1.62 22.11
CA ALA A 165 -5.07 1.55 20.90
C ALA A 165 -5.73 0.69 19.82
N LEU A 166 -6.23 -0.51 20.18
CA LEU A 166 -6.95 -1.38 19.25
C LEU A 166 -8.13 -0.65 18.63
N ASN A 167 -9.00 -0.04 19.43
CA ASN A 167 -10.17 0.70 18.94
C ASN A 167 -9.79 1.83 17.97
N LYS A 168 -8.69 2.56 18.25
CA LYS A 168 -8.22 3.62 17.36
C LYS A 168 -7.68 3.07 16.04
N ILE A 169 -6.94 1.96 16.09
CA ILE A 169 -6.38 1.29 14.91
C ILE A 169 -7.50 0.70 14.06
N THR A 170 -8.47 -0.02 14.65
CA THR A 170 -9.66 -0.58 13.95
C THR A 170 -10.38 0.50 13.14
N LYS A 171 -10.66 1.65 13.77
CA LYS A 171 -11.33 2.78 13.12
C LYS A 171 -10.52 3.36 11.96
N LEU A 172 -9.20 3.23 12.01
CA LEU A 172 -8.30 3.75 10.98
C LEU A 172 -8.18 2.80 9.78
N ILE A 173 -8.06 1.50 10.03
CA ILE A 173 -7.91 0.46 8.98
C ILE A 173 -9.23 0.10 8.29
N ASP A 174 -10.36 0.43 8.91
CA ASP A 174 -11.73 0.16 8.42
C ASP A 174 -12.07 -1.34 8.29
N ILE A 175 -11.45 -2.17 9.12
CA ILE A 175 -11.73 -3.60 9.30
C ILE A 175 -11.57 -3.98 10.78
N THR A 176 -12.07 -5.14 11.19
CA THR A 176 -11.89 -5.62 12.56
C THR A 176 -10.42 -5.98 12.84
N ILE A 177 -10.00 -5.91 14.11
CA ILE A 177 -8.64 -6.35 14.50
C ILE A 177 -8.40 -7.82 14.16
N HIS A 178 -9.42 -8.68 14.28
CA HIS A 178 -9.29 -10.10 13.95
C HIS A 178 -9.03 -10.31 12.45
N GLU A 179 -9.77 -9.62 11.58
CA GLU A 179 -9.52 -9.65 10.14
C GLU A 179 -8.12 -9.11 9.81
N PHE A 180 -7.69 -8.04 10.47
CA PHE A 180 -6.35 -7.49 10.29
C PHE A 180 -5.26 -8.48 10.70
N GLN A 181 -5.36 -9.08 11.89
CA GLN A 181 -4.43 -10.09 12.37
C GLN A 181 -4.38 -11.32 11.45
N THR A 182 -5.53 -11.72 10.92
CA THR A 182 -5.64 -12.79 9.92
C THR A 182 -4.89 -12.42 8.63
N CYS A 183 -5.03 -11.19 8.16
CA CYS A 183 -4.27 -10.68 7.01
C CYS A 183 -2.77 -10.68 7.28
N ILE A 184 -2.32 -10.27 8.47
CA ILE A 184 -0.91 -10.29 8.86
C ILE A 184 -0.36 -11.73 8.89
N LEU A 185 -1.10 -12.67 9.48
CA LEU A 185 -0.75 -14.09 9.51
C LEU A 185 -0.55 -14.65 8.09
N LEU A 186 -1.52 -14.44 7.20
CA LEU A 186 -1.44 -14.95 5.82
C LEU A 186 -0.40 -14.21 4.99
N ARG A 187 -0.16 -12.92 5.24
CA ARG A 187 0.96 -12.18 4.64
C ARG A 187 2.29 -12.84 4.98
N GLU A 188 2.52 -13.18 6.25
CA GLU A 188 3.74 -13.89 6.66
C GLU A 188 3.81 -15.30 6.06
N ALA A 189 2.70 -16.01 6.00
CA ALA A 189 2.62 -17.33 5.36
C ALA A 189 3.05 -17.27 3.89
N VAL A 190 2.51 -16.33 3.10
CA VAL A 190 2.88 -16.13 1.69
C VAL A 190 4.37 -15.78 1.55
N LYS A 191 4.92 -14.95 2.43
CA LYS A 191 6.35 -14.60 2.41
C LYS A 191 7.24 -15.83 2.66
N LEU A 192 6.86 -16.69 3.61
CA LEU A 192 7.59 -17.93 3.90
C LEU A 192 7.46 -18.95 2.77
N SER A 193 6.28 -19.08 2.16
CA SER A 193 6.04 -19.93 0.99
C SER A 193 6.93 -19.51 -0.19
N ARG A 194 7.01 -18.21 -0.51
CA ARG A 194 7.92 -17.67 -1.52
C ARG A 194 9.41 -17.88 -1.24
N SER A 195 9.76 -18.18 0.02
CA SER A 195 11.12 -18.55 0.43
C SER A 195 11.37 -20.06 0.31
N GLY A 196 10.44 -20.82 -0.26
CA GLY A 196 10.54 -22.26 -0.51
C GLY A 196 10.17 -23.15 0.68
N ARG A 197 9.56 -22.61 1.74
CA ARG A 197 9.12 -23.41 2.89
C ARG A 197 7.85 -24.19 2.58
N LYS A 198 7.75 -25.42 3.09
CA LYS A 198 6.55 -26.26 2.99
C LYS A 198 5.46 -25.78 3.96
N ALA A 199 4.20 -26.06 3.66
CA ALA A 199 3.06 -25.68 4.49
C ALA A 199 3.21 -26.07 5.98
N SER A 200 3.70 -27.28 6.26
CA SER A 200 3.99 -27.75 7.64
C SER A 200 4.98 -26.86 8.38
N GLN A 201 6.09 -26.51 7.74
CA GLN A 201 7.12 -25.63 8.30
C GLN A 201 6.60 -24.20 8.51
N ILE A 202 5.71 -23.75 7.64
CA ILE A 202 5.06 -22.43 7.74
C ILE A 202 4.11 -22.42 8.93
N ALA A 203 3.25 -23.43 9.06
CA ALA A 203 2.33 -23.59 10.18
C ALA A 203 3.07 -23.61 11.52
N GLU A 204 4.16 -24.39 11.62
CA GLU A 204 5.02 -24.44 12.81
C GLU A 204 5.64 -23.05 13.10
N THR A 205 6.23 -22.40 12.11
CA THR A 205 6.86 -21.06 12.26
C THR A 205 5.86 -20.01 12.77
N LEU A 206 4.60 -20.10 12.32
CA LEU A 206 3.54 -19.15 12.64
C LEU A 206 2.70 -19.58 13.85
N ASN A 207 3.11 -20.63 14.57
CA ASN A 207 2.38 -21.18 15.72
C ASN A 207 0.89 -21.45 15.42
N THR A 208 0.61 -22.04 14.26
CA THR A 208 -0.72 -22.41 13.78
C THR A 208 -0.70 -23.82 13.18
N ASN A 209 -1.75 -24.22 12.48
CA ASN A 209 -1.81 -25.50 11.76
C ASN A 209 -2.17 -25.30 10.27
N GLU A 210 -1.82 -26.27 9.43
CA GLU A 210 -2.04 -26.20 7.98
C GLU A 210 -3.52 -26.09 7.62
N ALA A 211 -4.41 -26.79 8.35
CA ALA A 211 -5.84 -26.73 8.11
C ALA A 211 -6.40 -25.31 8.31
N THR A 212 -5.93 -24.60 9.33
CA THR A 212 -6.29 -23.20 9.60
C THR A 212 -5.77 -22.29 8.49
N LEU A 213 -4.51 -22.44 8.05
CA LEU A 213 -3.98 -21.64 6.93
C LEU A 213 -4.81 -21.84 5.66
N ASN A 214 -5.11 -23.10 5.29
CA ASN A 214 -5.91 -23.43 4.12
C ASN A 214 -7.35 -22.91 4.20
N ALA A 215 -7.98 -23.02 5.38
CA ALA A 215 -9.35 -22.53 5.58
C ALA A 215 -9.45 -21.01 5.42
N LEU A 216 -8.45 -20.26 5.92
CA LEU A 216 -8.43 -18.80 5.85
C LEU A 216 -8.00 -18.29 4.46
N ALA A 217 -7.11 -19.02 3.77
CA ALA A 217 -6.53 -18.61 2.49
C ALA A 217 -7.60 -18.31 1.42
N ILE A 218 -8.61 -19.16 1.26
CA ILE A 218 -9.65 -18.92 0.24
C ILE A 218 -10.36 -17.59 0.47
N SER A 219 -10.72 -17.28 1.73
CA SER A 219 -11.45 -16.05 2.06
C SER A 219 -10.59 -14.79 1.98
N VAL A 220 -9.28 -14.89 2.24
CA VAL A 220 -8.41 -13.73 2.39
C VAL A 220 -7.50 -13.55 1.17
N LEU A 221 -6.90 -14.61 0.63
CA LEU A 221 -6.04 -14.59 -0.54
C LEU A 221 -6.82 -14.81 -1.85
N GLY A 222 -8.01 -15.40 -1.79
CA GLY A 222 -8.81 -15.74 -2.96
C GLY A 222 -8.38 -17.04 -3.65
N GLU A 223 -7.42 -17.75 -3.07
CA GLU A 223 -6.85 -18.99 -3.57
C GLU A 223 -6.46 -19.92 -2.41
N GLN A 224 -6.22 -21.20 -2.71
CA GLN A 224 -5.67 -22.14 -1.73
C GLN A 224 -4.20 -21.81 -1.45
N PHE A 225 -3.75 -22.14 -0.24
CA PHE A 225 -2.39 -21.84 0.21
C PHE A 225 -1.34 -22.82 -0.35
#